data_AF-A0A6I4T7C6-F1
#
_entry.id   AF-A0A6I4T7C6-F1
#
_cell.length_a   1.000
_cell.length_b   1.000
_cell.length_c   1.000
_cell.angle_alpha   90.00
_cell.angle_beta   90.00
_cell.angle_gamma   90.00
#
_symmetry.space_group_name_H-M   'P 1'
#
loop_
_entity.id
_entity.type
_entity.pdbx_description
1 polymer ?
#
loop_
_entity_poly.entity_id
_entity_poly.type
_entity_poly.pdbx_seq_one_letter_code
_entity_poly.pdbx_strand_id
1 'polypeptide(L)' 'MGIDLQRTPNGLALTTSPGNWTWHHAQEPGVMQLVPRTQHQPGSIFQEVLHPNGKGGYSIWGK' A
#
# COMPACT_ATOMS: atom_id res chain seq x y z
N MET A 1 -12.28 -1.75 -14.60
CA MET A 1 -11.68 -0.59 -13.91
C MET A 1 -10.19 -0.90 -13.77
N GLY A 2 -9.33 -0.17 -14.48
CA GLY A 2 -7.88 -0.35 -14.42
C GLY A 2 -7.24 0.89 -13.83
N ILE A 3 -6.24 0.70 -12.98
CA ILE A 3 -5.32 1.77 -12.57
C ILE A 3 -4.23 1.87 -13.65
N ASP A 4 -3.96 3.07 -14.16
CA ASP A 4 -2.80 3.29 -15.02
C ASP A 4 -1.58 3.59 -14.13
N LEU A 5 -0.68 2.62 -14.02
CA LEU A 5 0.57 2.72 -13.26
C LEU A 5 1.74 2.88 -14.22
N GLN A 6 1.88 4.08 -14.77
CA GLN A 6 3.04 4.40 -15.60
C GLN A 6 4.29 4.45 -14.71
N ARG A 7 5.30 3.66 -15.06
CA ARG A 7 6.61 3.74 -14.43
C ARG A 7 7.31 5.03 -14.84
N THR A 8 8.27 5.46 -14.03
CA THR A 8 9.16 6.56 -14.43
C THR A 8 9.94 6.19 -15.72
N PRO A 9 10.54 7.15 -16.44
CA PRO A 9 11.31 6.86 -17.65
C PRO A 9 12.46 5.86 -17.45
N ASN A 10 12.99 5.75 -16.23
CA ASN A 10 14.01 4.77 -15.84
C ASN A 10 13.44 3.47 -15.26
N GLY A 11 12.13 3.22 -15.40
CA GLY A 11 11.49 1.95 -15.03
C GLY A 11 11.24 1.74 -13.53
N LEU A 12 11.35 2.80 -12.72
CA LEU A 12 11.08 2.74 -11.28
C LEU A 12 9.58 2.84 -10.99
N ALA A 13 9.18 2.31 -9.84
CA ALA A 13 7.85 2.54 -9.30
C ALA A 13 7.66 4.04 -8.95
N LEU A 14 6.44 4.52 -9.08
CA LEU A 14 6.10 5.89 -8.69
C LEU A 14 6.25 6.05 -7.18
N THR A 15 6.99 7.08 -6.76
CA THR A 15 7.09 7.46 -5.34
C THR A 15 5.76 8.03 -4.81
N THR A 16 4.98 8.66 -5.69
CA THR A 16 3.63 9.16 -5.39
C THR A 16 2.58 8.16 -5.87
N SER A 17 1.66 7.78 -4.98
CA SER A 17 0.53 6.93 -5.34
C SER A 17 -0.49 7.68 -6.21
N PRO A 18 -1.19 7.02 -7.16
CA PRO A 18 -2.30 7.60 -7.90
C PRO A 18 -3.42 8.15 -7.00
N GLY A 19 -4.23 9.08 -7.53
CA GLY A 19 -5.33 9.70 -6.79
C GLY A 19 -6.31 8.68 -6.22
N ASN A 20 -6.68 8.82 -4.94
CA ASN A 20 -7.47 7.88 -4.13
C ASN A 20 -6.81 6.53 -3.81
N TRP A 21 -5.53 6.33 -4.16
CA TRP A 21 -4.75 5.16 -3.77
C TRP A 21 -3.63 5.55 -2.81
N THR A 22 -3.01 4.55 -2.21
CA THR A 22 -1.83 4.70 -1.36
C THR A 22 -0.99 3.42 -1.39
N TRP A 23 0.32 3.58 -1.25
CA TRP A 23 1.23 2.46 -1.07
C TRP A 23 1.13 1.93 0.36
N HIS A 24 0.89 0.64 0.50
CA HIS A 24 0.82 -0.09 1.75
C HIS A 24 1.97 -1.10 1.81
N HIS A 25 2.62 -1.22 2.97
CA HIS A 25 3.62 -2.25 3.21
C HIS A 25 2.90 -3.54 3.58
N ALA A 26 2.93 -4.53 2.69
CA ALA A 26 2.27 -5.83 2.91
C ALA A 26 2.97 -6.64 4.01
N GLN A 27 2.35 -7.74 4.46
CA GLN A 27 2.94 -8.58 5.50
C GLN A 27 4.23 -9.27 5.00
N GLU A 28 4.29 -9.60 3.72
CA GLU A 28 5.49 -10.14 3.08
C GLU A 28 6.61 -9.09 3.01
N PRO A 29 7.82 -9.40 3.53
CA PRO A 29 8.94 -8.48 3.48
C PRO A 29 9.30 -8.00 2.08
N GLY A 30 9.46 -6.68 1.93
CA GLY A 30 9.84 -6.03 0.68
C GLY A 30 8.69 -5.85 -0.32
N VAL A 31 7.48 -6.28 0.00
CA VAL A 31 6.31 -6.17 -0.89
C VAL A 31 5.52 -4.89 -0.60
N MET A 32 5.45 -4.02 -1.59
CA MET A 32 4.54 -2.87 -1.58
C MET A 32 3.28 -3.20 -2.37
N GLN A 33 2.13 -2.95 -1.77
CA GLN A 33 0.82 -3.12 -2.40
C GLN A 33 0.15 -1.78 -2.60
N LEU A 34 -0.48 -1.57 -3.75
CA LEU A 34 -1.32 -0.41 -3.96
C LEU A 34 -2.74 -0.73 -3.48
N VAL A 35 -3.24 0.05 -2.53
CA VAL A 35 -4.58 -0.12 -1.96
C VAL A 35 -5.38 1.18 -2.07
N PRO A 36 -6.71 1.14 -2.23
CA PRO A 36 -7.55 2.32 -2.13
C PRO A 36 -7.33 2.99 -0.77
N ARG A 37 -7.21 4.32 -0.77
CA ARG A 37 -6.96 5.11 0.44
C ARG A 37 -8.04 4.91 1.49
N THR A 38 -9.29 4.75 1.07
CA THR A 38 -10.44 4.47 1.96
C THR A 38 -10.34 3.11 2.65
N GLN A 39 -9.66 2.13 2.05
CA GLN A 39 -9.40 0.84 2.70
C GLN A 39 -8.26 0.94 3.72
N HIS A 40 -7.25 1.77 3.47
CA HIS A 40 -6.10 1.98 4.36
C HIS A 40 -6.36 3.03 5.46
N GLN A 41 -7.59 3.52 5.61
CA GLN A 41 -7.97 4.44 6.68
C GLN A 41 -8.20 3.69 8.00
N PRO A 42 -7.72 4.23 9.14
CA PRO A 42 -8.06 3.68 10.45
C PRO A 42 -9.57 3.53 10.64
N GLY A 43 -10.01 2.37 11.11
CA GLY A 43 -11.42 2.07 11.34
C GLY A 43 -12.19 1.55 10.10
N SER A 44 -11.52 1.40 8.95
CA SER A 44 -12.11 0.68 7.82
C SER A 44 -12.33 -0.80 8.18
N ILE A 45 -13.27 -1.47 7.51
CA ILE A 45 -13.48 -2.92 7.65
C ILE A 45 -12.25 -3.74 7.19
N PHE A 46 -11.32 -3.12 6.47
CA PHE A 46 -10.10 -3.75 5.96
C PHE A 46 -8.92 -3.63 6.93
N GLN A 47 -9.10 -2.94 8.07
CA GLN A 47 -8.03 -2.69 9.03
C GLN A 47 -7.37 -3.99 9.50
N GLU A 48 -8.14 -5.02 9.84
CA GLU A 48 -7.58 -6.31 10.31
C GLU A 48 -6.91 -7.10 9.19
N VAL A 49 -7.35 -6.93 7.95
CA VAL A 49 -6.75 -7.60 6.79
C VAL A 49 -5.41 -6.94 6.42
N LEU A 50 -5.35 -5.61 6.44
CA LEU A 50 -4.15 -4.84 6.10
C LEU A 50 -3.16 -4.73 7.27
N HIS A 51 -3.66 -4.76 8.50
CA HIS A 51 -2.87 -4.63 9.73
C HIS A 51 -3.30 -5.67 10.79
N PRO A 52 -3.05 -6.97 10.57
CA PRO A 52 -3.40 -8.00 11.55
C PRO A 52 -2.76 -7.71 12.91
N ASN A 53 -3.55 -7.81 13.98
CA ASN A 53 -3.13 -7.43 15.34
C ASN A 53 -2.60 -5.98 15.46
N GLY A 54 -3.09 -5.08 14.61
CA GLY A 54 -2.67 -3.67 14.55
C GLY A 54 -1.27 -3.45 13.96
N LYS A 55 -0.68 -4.44 13.30
CA LYS A 55 0.67 -4.35 12.71
C LYS A 55 0.61 -4.56 11.20
N GLY A 56 1.11 -3.58 10.43
CA GLY A 56 1.35 -3.73 8.99
C GLY A 56 2.84 -3.96 8.68
N GLY A 57 3.15 -4.20 7.40
CA GLY A 57 4.51 -4.45 6.92
C GLY A 57 5.53 -3.38 7.30
N TYR A 58 5.11 -2.12 7.40
CA TYR A 58 5.99 -1.03 7.83
C TYR A 58 6.59 -1.31 9.22
N SER A 59 5.78 -1.84 10.13
CA SER A 59 6.22 -2.20 11.48
C SER A 59 7.07 -3.48 11.53
N ILE A 60 6.91 -4.37 10.55
CA ILE A 60 7.57 -5.68 10.48
C ILE A 60 8.93 -5.57 9.81
N TRP A 61 9.02 -4.84 8.69
CA TRP A 61 10.22 -4.81 7.83
C TRP A 61 10.51 -3.45 7.19
N GLY A 62 9.57 -2.49 7.19
CA GLY A 62 9.74 -1.19 6.52
C GLY A 62 10.44 -0.10 7.36
N LYS A 63 11.18 -0.49 8.41
CA LYS A 63 11.87 0.44 9.32
C LYS A 63 13.29 0.77 8.87
#